data_AF-A0A2N7QU15-F1
#
_entry.id   AF-A0A2N7QU15-F1
#
_cell.length_a   1.000
_cell.length_b   1.000
_cell.length_c   1.000
_cell.angle_alpha   90.00
_cell.angle_beta   90.00
_cell.angle_gamma   90.00
#
_symmetry.space_group_name_H-M   'P 1'
#
loop_
_entity.id
_entity.type
_entity.pdbx_description
1 polymer ?
#
loop_
_entity_poly.entity_id
_entity_poly.type
_entity_poly.pdbx_seq_one_letter_code
_entity_poly.pdbx_strand_id
1 'polypeptide(L)'
;MIPHLSALIEMNLRGEMPMEEIVAHVVKSIALEGGEGDFETLSLELKKEVLEKLARYQKSGDWFLVSNTGMENYGPYAEAFLRKIRR
;
A
#
# COMPACT_ATOMS: atom_id res chain seq x y z
N MET A 1 13.56 2.47 -2.82
CA MET A 1 12.87 1.84 -3.97
C MET A 1 11.97 0.74 -3.41
N ILE A 2 10.70 0.67 -3.81
CA ILE A 2 9.78 -0.37 -3.32
C ILE A 2 10.09 -1.70 -4.04
N PRO A 3 10.47 -2.77 -3.32
CA PRO A 3 10.80 -4.05 -3.94
C PRO A 3 9.63 -4.63 -4.75
N HIS A 4 9.94 -5.22 -5.90
CA HIS A 4 8.99 -5.95 -6.76
C HIS A 4 7.80 -5.18 -7.32
N LEU A 5 7.69 -3.86 -7.08
CA LEU A 5 6.51 -3.08 -7.45
C LEU A 5 6.15 -3.18 -8.95
N SER A 6 7.15 -3.11 -9.84
CA SER A 6 6.92 -3.23 -11.28
C SER A 6 6.29 -4.58 -11.66
N ALA A 7 6.74 -5.68 -11.07
CA ALA A 7 6.19 -7.00 -11.33
C ALA A 7 4.74 -7.12 -10.82
N LEU A 8 4.43 -6.52 -9.67
CA LEU A 8 3.07 -6.51 -9.12
C LEU A 8 2.11 -5.72 -10.02
N ILE A 9 2.56 -4.56 -10.53
CA ILE A 9 1.78 -3.77 -11.51
C ILE A 9 1.54 -4.59 -12.79
N GLU A 10 2.55 -5.27 -13.32
CA GLU A 10 2.38 -6.15 -14.49
C GLU A 10 1.40 -7.30 -14.24
N MET A 11 1.38 -7.88 -13.04
CA MET A 11 0.40 -8.89 -12.65
C MET A 11 -1.02 -8.30 -12.59
N ASN A 12 -1.18 -7.09 -12.06
CA ASN A 12 -2.47 -6.42 -12.03
C ASN A 12 -3.01 -6.08 -13.42
N LEU A 13 -2.14 -5.60 -14.32
CA LEU A 13 -2.52 -5.35 -15.72
C LEU A 13 -2.96 -6.63 -16.46
N ARG A 14 -2.47 -7.79 -16.05
CA ARG A 14 -2.88 -9.11 -16.56
C ARG A 14 -4.12 -9.67 -15.84
N GLY A 15 -4.65 -8.99 -14.83
CA GLY A 15 -5.78 -9.45 -14.02
C GLY A 15 -5.42 -10.56 -13.01
N GLU A 16 -4.13 -10.78 -12.76
CA GLU A 16 -3.62 -11.83 -11.87
C GLU A 16 -3.52 -11.37 -10.41
N MET A 17 -3.58 -10.06 -10.16
CA MET A 17 -3.50 -9.47 -8.82
C MET A 17 -4.44 -8.26 -8.69
N PRO A 18 -5.24 -8.13 -7.63
CA PRO A 18 -6.07 -6.95 -7.41
C PRO A 18 -5.22 -5.72 -7.02
N MET A 19 -5.67 -4.53 -7.42
CA MET A 19 -5.00 -3.26 -7.06
C MET A 19 -4.84 -3.09 -5.54
N GLU A 20 -5.80 -3.60 -4.76
CA GLU A 20 -5.76 -3.55 -3.30
C GLU A 20 -4.52 -4.25 -2.70
N GLU A 21 -4.06 -5.35 -3.30
CA GLU A 21 -2.85 -6.05 -2.85
C GLU A 21 -1.58 -5.24 -3.17
N ILE A 22 -1.56 -4.54 -4.31
CA ILE A 22 -0.46 -3.62 -4.65
C ILE A 22 -0.40 -2.46 -3.65
N VAL A 23 -1.55 -1.86 -3.36
CA VAL A 23 -1.66 -0.77 -2.37
C VAL A 23 -1.17 -1.23 -1.00
N ALA A 24 -1.60 -2.43 -0.57
CA ALA A 24 -1.17 -3.01 0.68
C ALA A 24 0.35 -3.26 0.71
N HIS A 25 0.93 -3.79 -0.38
CA HIS A 25 2.37 -3.99 -0.52
C HIS A 25 3.14 -2.68 -0.39
N VAL A 26 2.72 -1.64 -1.12
CA VAL A 26 3.32 -0.29 -1.06
C VAL A 26 3.29 0.26 0.36
N VAL A 27 2.13 0.22 1.02
CA VAL A 27 1.97 0.72 2.39
C VAL A 27 2.90 -0.03 3.35
N LYS A 28 2.96 -1.36 3.26
CA LYS A 28 3.81 -2.19 4.12
C LYS A 28 5.30 -1.91 3.86
N SER A 29 5.75 -1.83 2.61
CA SER A 29 7.15 -1.54 2.28
C SER A 29 7.58 -0.16 2.79
N ILE A 30 6.78 0.88 2.60
CA ILE A 30 7.10 2.21 3.12
C ILE A 30 7.04 2.24 4.65
N ALA A 31 6.04 1.60 5.25
CA ALA A 31 5.92 1.51 6.71
C ALA A 31 7.15 0.88 7.37
N LEU A 32 7.67 -0.21 6.80
CA LEU A 32 8.81 -0.95 7.35
C LEU A 32 10.14 -0.25 7.05
N GLU A 33 10.45 -0.04 5.77
CA GLU A 33 11.82 0.29 5.34
C GLU A 33 11.91 1.60 4.54
N GLY A 34 10.83 1.98 3.84
CA GLY A 34 10.84 3.18 2.99
C GLY A 34 10.55 4.50 3.71
N GLY A 35 10.29 5.54 2.91
CA GLY A 35 9.91 6.88 3.36
C GLY A 35 9.16 7.69 2.29
N GLU A 36 8.96 8.99 2.55
CA GLU A 36 8.24 9.89 1.64
C GLU A 36 8.84 9.91 0.22
N GLY A 37 10.17 9.92 0.10
CA GLY A 37 10.84 9.89 -1.20
C GLY A 37 10.45 8.66 -2.05
N ASP A 38 10.28 7.49 -1.44
CA ASP A 38 9.81 6.29 -2.15
C ASP A 38 8.37 6.44 -2.62
N PHE A 39 7.51 7.01 -1.78
CA PHE A 39 6.13 7.32 -2.13
C PHE A 39 6.07 8.29 -3.31
N GLU A 40 6.93 9.30 -3.33
CA GLU A 40 6.94 10.30 -4.38
C GLU A 40 7.33 9.77 -5.76
N THR A 41 8.05 8.65 -5.82
CA THR A 41 8.39 7.98 -7.09
C THR A 41 7.23 7.18 -7.71
N LEU A 42 6.14 6.97 -6.99
CA LEU A 42 4.98 6.22 -7.49
C LEU A 42 4.25 7.00 -8.58
N SER A 43 3.56 6.27 -9.47
CA SER A 43 2.64 6.87 -10.44
C SER A 43 1.51 7.62 -9.73
N LEU A 44 0.99 8.68 -10.35
CA LEU A 44 -0.11 9.48 -9.79
C LEU A 44 -1.35 8.62 -9.47
N GLU A 45 -1.65 7.65 -10.32
CA GLU A 45 -2.75 6.71 -10.12
C GLU A 45 -2.55 5.87 -8.86
N LEU A 46 -1.36 5.28 -8.68
CA LEU A 46 -1.09 4.45 -7.51
C LEU A 46 -1.04 5.28 -6.21
N LYS A 47 -0.48 6.50 -6.26
CA LYS A 47 -0.56 7.44 -5.12
C LYS A 47 -2.00 7.70 -4.72
N LYS A 48 -2.88 7.94 -5.70
CA LYS A 48 -4.31 8.18 -5.46
C LYS A 48 -4.96 6.98 -4.79
N GLU A 49 -4.76 5.76 -5.30
CA GLU A 49 -5.30 4.53 -4.70
C GLU A 49 -4.83 4.32 -3.26
N VAL A 50 -3.54 4.55 -2.99
CA VAL A 50 -2.97 4.47 -1.63
C VAL A 50 -3.63 5.50 -0.69
N LEU A 51 -3.72 6.76 -1.13
CA LEU A 51 -4.31 7.83 -0.32
C LEU A 51 -5.80 7.59 -0.06
N GLU A 52 -6.55 7.13 -1.06
CA GLU A 52 -7.96 6.78 -0.89
C GLU A 52 -8.15 5.64 0.10
N LYS A 53 -7.31 4.59 0.02
CA LYS A 53 -7.37 3.46 0.95
C LYS A 53 -7.03 3.88 2.38
N LEU A 54 -6.00 4.71 2.56
CA LEU A 54 -5.65 5.28 3.86
C LEU A 54 -6.74 6.20 4.41
N ALA A 55 -7.39 7.00 3.57
CA ALA A 55 -8.50 7.85 3.98
C ALA A 55 -9.72 7.03 4.44
N ARG A 56 -9.99 5.88 3.79
CA ARG A 56 -11.03 4.94 4.25
C ARG A 56 -10.65 4.33 5.59
N TYR A 57 -9.40 3.87 5.74
CA TYR A 57 -8.88 3.35 7.00
C TYR A 57 -9.01 4.37 8.15
N GLN A 58 -8.66 5.63 7.93
CA GLN A 58 -8.79 6.68 8.94
C GLN A 58 -10.24 6.92 9.40
N LYS A 59 -11.24 6.54 8.59
CA LYS A 59 -12.66 6.64 8.93
C LYS A 59 -13.17 5.37 9.62
N SER A 60 -12.73 4.19 9.18
CA SER A 60 -13.23 2.90 9.70
C SER A 60 -12.45 2.40 10.91
N GLY A 61 -11.16 2.71 11.02
CA GLY A 61 -10.24 2.13 12.00
C GLY A 61 -9.75 0.72 11.66
N ASP A 62 -10.37 0.06 10.67
CA ASP A 62 -10.10 -1.31 10.28
C ASP A 62 -9.59 -1.42 8.86
N TRP A 63 -8.48 -2.16 8.69
CA TRP A 63 -8.00 -2.62 7.39
C TRP A 63 -7.45 -4.03 7.51
N PHE A 64 -8.24 -5.00 7.05
CA PHE A 64 -7.82 -6.39 6.92
C PHE A 64 -7.73 -6.74 5.43
N LEU A 65 -6.64 -7.38 5.04
CA LEU A 65 -6.46 -7.91 3.70
C LEU A 65 -6.53 -9.44 3.78
N VAL A 66 -7.38 -10.03 2.94
CA VAL A 66 -7.46 -11.49 2.79
C VAL A 66 -6.70 -11.86 1.53
N SER A 67 -5.67 -12.68 1.69
CA SER A 67 -4.87 -13.23 0.59
C SER A 67 -4.81 -14.76 0.69
N ASN A 68 -4.13 -15.39 -0.25
CA ASN A 68 -3.92 -16.84 -0.25
C ASN A 68 -3.14 -17.36 0.97
N THR A 69 -2.41 -16.47 1.68
CA THR A 69 -1.66 -16.83 2.89
C THR A 69 -2.43 -16.60 4.18
N GLY A 70 -3.62 -16.00 4.11
CA GLY A 70 -4.51 -15.76 5.25
C GLY A 70 -5.01 -14.31 5.32
N MET A 71 -5.52 -13.95 6.48
CA MET A 71 -5.97 -12.59 6.79
C MET A 71 -4.90 -11.85 7.58
N GLU A 72 -4.44 -10.71 7.06
CA GLU A 72 -3.45 -9.85 7.75
C GLU A 72 -4.08 -8.49 8.09
N ASN A 73 -3.78 -7.98 9.30
CA ASN A 73 -4.19 -6.64 9.73
C ASN A 73 -3.17 -5.60 9.26
N TYR A 74 -3.61 -4.68 8.40
CA TYR A 74 -2.80 -3.62 7.83
C TYR A 74 -2.85 -2.30 8.61
N GLY A 75 -3.68 -2.18 9.65
CA GLY A 75 -3.78 -1.00 10.49
C GLY A 75 -2.42 -0.51 11.04
N PRO A 76 -1.57 -1.38 11.63
CA PRO A 76 -0.25 -0.99 12.12
C PRO A 76 0.67 -0.43 11.03
N TYR A 77 0.60 -0.97 9.81
CA TYR A 77 1.39 -0.45 8.68
C TYR A 77 0.83 0.87 8.18
N ALA A 78 -0.49 1.04 8.12
CA ALA A 78 -1.13 2.30 7.74
C ALA A 78 -0.75 3.44 8.70
N GLU A 79 -0.79 3.19 10.01
CA GLU A 79 -0.31 4.12 11.05
C GLU A 79 1.16 4.49 10.86
N ALA A 80 2.02 3.49 10.68
CA ALA A 80 3.45 3.71 10.48
C ALA A 80 3.76 4.47 9.19
N PHE A 81 3.06 4.15 8.10
CA PHE A 81 3.13 4.85 6.82
C PHE A 81 2.78 6.33 6.99
N LEU A 82 1.62 6.63 7.58
CA LEU A 82 1.13 8.01 7.77
C LEU A 82 2.10 8.86 8.61
N ARG A 83 2.80 8.26 9.58
CA ARG A 83 3.84 8.95 10.35
C ARG A 83 5.08 9.29 9.53
N LYS A 84 5.43 8.47 8.53
CA LYS A 84 6.61 8.68 7.69
C LYS A 84 6.40 9.69 6.58
N ILE A 85 5.19 9.79 6.03
CA ILE A 85 4.88 10.69 4.90
C ILE A 85 4.36 12.08 5.31
N ARG A 86 4.17 12.34 6.62
CA ARG A 86 3.71 13.65 7.15
C ARG A 86 4.85 14.49 7.76
N ARG A 87 6.11 14.13 7.51
CA ARG A 87 7.30 14.84 7.99
C ARG A 87 8.06 15.41 6.83
#